data_AF-A0A0K3CDZ6-F1
#
_entry.id   AF-A0A0K3CDZ6-F1
#
_cell.length_a   1.000
_cell.length_b   1.000
_cell.length_c   1.000
_cell.angle_alpha   90.00
_cell.angle_beta   90.00
_cell.angle_gamma   90.00
#
_symmetry.space_group_name_H-M   'P 1'
#
loop_
_entity.id
_entity.type
_entity.pdbx_description
1 polymer ?
#
loop_
_entity_poly.entity_id
_entity_poly.type
_entity_poly.pdbx_seq_one_letter_code
_entity_poly.pdbx_strand_id
1 'polypeptide(L)'
;MVAKTAIYLAALAAAAHSVAAHTIVTSVWVNGKDTADAGVGVGSSYMRTPSSNSPVKDLSSPNMACNDRGTTPVSGFLKVAPGDVIEPEWWHSGARGEDPIATSHVGPLESWISPYDANTKGDVWVQISSEAYDKDSSQWAVEKMIANKGRNKVVVPKDIAPGKYIVQFNLYGMHEAQSVGGGQWYPNCAQVEVTGSGSTKLPSGVAIPGFYTGSTPGVVWDIYYSSTYDTKLDYIAPGTGVWDGSATYSTDVCHEKVYGLAPAGYCQGSNNSTAPVKTSAAATTSKAPATTSKAGSTSAVASSATTTKVAQTTSKAAYTTPASSPAAPSSAPAGTTTSSAPDSQYTDYNSCMRAYNKCLDAHQPKNGGAADFSACQSMNCQSYQRMARRSARHAARH
;
A
#
# COMPACT_ATOMS: atom_id res chain seq x y z
N MET A 1 31.34 -27.09 -42.02
CA MET A 1 30.52 -25.89 -41.70
C MET A 1 29.40 -26.14 -40.68
N VAL A 2 29.23 -27.36 -40.14
CA VAL A 2 28.12 -27.71 -39.23
C VAL A 2 28.45 -27.52 -37.74
N ALA A 3 29.74 -27.54 -37.37
CA ALA A 3 30.18 -27.45 -35.97
C ALA A 3 30.16 -26.02 -35.39
N LYS A 4 30.23 -24.97 -36.23
CA LYS A 4 30.23 -23.58 -35.76
C LYS A 4 28.82 -23.08 -35.41
N THR A 5 27.78 -23.65 -36.00
CA THR A 5 26.38 -23.27 -35.78
C THR A 5 25.82 -23.81 -34.45
N ALA A 6 26.35 -24.93 -33.94
CA ALA A 6 25.92 -25.52 -32.67
C ALA A 6 26.36 -24.70 -31.44
N ILE A 7 27.46 -23.94 -31.53
CA ILE A 7 27.98 -23.11 -30.43
C ILE A 7 27.10 -21.86 -30.21
N TYR A 8 26.51 -21.31 -31.27
CA TYR A 8 25.62 -20.14 -31.16
C TYR A 8 24.24 -20.48 -30.58
N LEU A 9 23.75 -21.71 -30.77
CA LEU A 9 22.46 -22.16 -30.20
C LEU A 9 22.56 -22.49 -28.70
N ALA A 10 23.71 -22.95 -28.21
CA ALA A 10 23.93 -23.17 -26.78
C ALA A 10 24.10 -21.85 -25.99
N ALA A 11 24.63 -20.80 -26.60
CA ALA A 11 24.78 -19.49 -25.96
C ALA A 11 23.45 -18.71 -25.85
N LEU A 12 22.47 -18.94 -26.74
CA LEU A 12 21.17 -18.29 -26.68
C LEU A 12 20.23 -18.91 -25.62
N ALA A 13 20.42 -20.18 -25.28
CA ALA A 13 19.63 -20.87 -24.25
C ALA A 13 20.06 -20.52 -22.81
N ALA A 14 21.28 -19.99 -22.62
CA ALA A 14 21.80 -19.58 -21.31
C ALA A 14 21.36 -18.17 -20.86
N ALA A 15 20.59 -17.45 -21.68
CA ALA A 15 20.09 -16.10 -21.36
C ALA A 15 18.65 -16.06 -20.86
N ALA A 16 18.03 -17.22 -20.57
CA ALA A 16 16.81 -17.27 -19.78
C ALA A 16 17.14 -17.01 -18.30
N HIS A 17 17.57 -15.79 -17.99
CA HIS A 17 17.50 -15.30 -16.62
C HIS A 17 16.02 -15.32 -16.26
N SER A 18 15.65 -16.14 -15.27
CA SER A 18 14.39 -15.97 -14.55
C SER A 18 14.37 -14.53 -14.06
N VAL A 19 13.66 -13.66 -14.78
CA VAL A 19 13.51 -12.27 -14.38
C VAL A 19 12.67 -12.30 -13.12
N ALA A 20 13.37 -12.15 -11.99
CA ALA A 20 12.83 -12.22 -10.65
C ALA A 20 11.95 -10.99 -10.36
N ALA A 21 10.85 -10.82 -11.09
CA ALA A 21 10.12 -9.54 -11.12
C ALA A 21 9.42 -9.21 -9.79
N HIS A 22 8.92 -10.23 -9.08
CA HIS A 22 7.94 -10.09 -8.01
C HIS A 22 8.47 -10.63 -6.68
N THR A 23 7.82 -10.34 -5.55
CA THR A 23 8.37 -10.67 -4.21
C THR A 23 7.31 -11.13 -3.21
N ILE A 24 7.75 -11.84 -2.17
CA ILE A 24 6.98 -12.19 -0.96
C ILE A 24 7.88 -12.13 0.28
N VAL A 25 7.29 -11.91 1.45
CA VAL A 25 8.00 -12.04 2.72
C VAL A 25 7.98 -13.50 3.17
N THR A 26 9.17 -14.06 3.39
CA THR A 26 9.34 -15.47 3.79
C THR A 26 9.44 -15.65 5.32
N SER A 27 10.00 -14.66 5.99
CA SER A 27 10.28 -14.65 7.42
C SER A 27 10.54 -13.23 7.90
N VAL A 28 10.69 -13.06 9.20
CA VAL A 28 10.99 -11.80 9.87
C VAL A 28 12.15 -12.04 10.82
N TRP A 29 13.20 -11.23 10.73
CA TRP A 29 14.29 -11.26 11.70
C TRP A 29 13.94 -10.38 12.89
N VAL A 30 14.42 -10.72 14.09
CA VAL A 30 14.22 -9.93 15.30
C VAL A 30 15.59 -9.62 15.91
N ASN A 31 15.93 -8.35 16.02
CA ASN A 31 17.21 -7.87 16.55
C ASN A 31 18.42 -8.55 15.88
N GLY A 32 18.38 -8.68 14.55
CA GLY A 32 19.43 -9.32 13.75
C GLY A 32 19.49 -10.84 13.85
N LYS A 33 18.50 -11.49 14.48
CA LYS A 33 18.37 -12.95 14.53
C LYS A 33 17.26 -13.43 13.63
N ASP A 34 17.57 -14.42 12.80
CA ASP A 34 16.61 -15.14 12.00
C ASP A 34 15.62 -15.92 12.89
N THR A 35 14.34 -15.91 12.52
CA THR A 35 13.26 -16.61 13.25
C THR A 35 12.53 -17.65 12.42
N ALA A 36 13.03 -18.00 11.23
CA ALA A 36 12.43 -19.06 10.41
C ALA A 36 12.51 -20.43 11.12
N ASP A 37 11.38 -21.13 11.18
CA ASP A 37 11.19 -22.35 11.98
C ASP A 37 11.99 -23.59 11.48
N ALA A 38 12.47 -23.60 10.23
CA ALA A 38 13.12 -24.78 9.63
C ALA A 38 14.33 -24.44 8.72
N GLY A 39 14.81 -23.19 8.73
CA GLY A 39 15.69 -22.71 7.67
C GLY A 39 14.96 -22.49 6.34
N VAL A 40 15.71 -22.47 5.24
CA VAL A 40 15.34 -21.88 3.93
C VAL A 40 13.94 -22.27 3.44
N GLY A 41 13.12 -21.26 3.20
CA GLY A 41 12.34 -21.22 1.96
C GLY A 41 10.87 -21.65 1.99
N VAL A 42 10.26 -21.71 3.17
CA VAL A 42 8.81 -21.89 3.31
C VAL A 42 8.36 -20.96 4.41
N GLY A 43 7.28 -20.20 4.15
CA GLY A 43 6.78 -19.17 5.06
C GLY A 43 6.77 -19.61 6.52
N SER A 44 7.30 -18.77 7.39
CA SER A 44 7.36 -19.06 8.83
C SER A 44 5.95 -19.30 9.41
N SER A 45 5.81 -20.07 10.49
CA SER A 45 4.50 -20.44 11.06
C SER A 45 3.62 -19.26 11.50
N TYR A 46 4.21 -18.06 11.62
CA TYR A 46 3.53 -16.81 11.94
C TYR A 46 3.17 -15.96 10.70
N MET A 47 3.68 -16.30 9.51
CA MET A 47 3.39 -15.56 8.28
C MET A 47 2.12 -16.07 7.61
N ARG A 48 1.18 -15.17 7.34
CA ARG A 48 0.02 -15.42 6.44
C ARG A 48 0.47 -15.33 4.99
N THR A 49 1.35 -16.26 4.60
CA THR A 49 2.06 -16.25 3.31
C THR A 49 1.06 -16.36 2.15
N PRO A 50 1.10 -15.45 1.16
CA PRO A 50 0.21 -15.49 0.01
C PRO A 50 0.43 -16.75 -0.85
N SER A 51 -0.53 -17.07 -1.71
CA SER A 51 -0.38 -18.24 -2.61
C SER A 51 0.59 -18.01 -3.78
N SER A 52 0.90 -16.76 -4.10
CA SER A 52 1.84 -16.38 -5.15
C SER A 52 2.55 -15.07 -4.78
N ASN A 53 3.58 -14.73 -5.55
CA ASN A 53 4.26 -13.43 -5.48
C ASN A 53 3.60 -12.34 -6.33
N SER A 54 2.45 -12.62 -6.95
CA SER A 54 1.75 -11.64 -7.80
C SER A 54 1.35 -10.39 -7.01
N PRO A 55 1.36 -9.20 -7.64
CA PRO A 55 1.01 -7.98 -6.97
C PRO A 55 -0.50 -7.84 -6.83
N VAL A 56 -0.92 -7.07 -5.83
CA VAL A 56 -2.28 -6.53 -5.74
C VAL A 56 -2.28 -5.18 -6.46
N LYS A 57 -3.18 -4.98 -7.42
CA LYS A 57 -3.29 -3.72 -8.20
C LYS A 57 -4.61 -2.97 -7.96
N ASP A 58 -5.69 -3.71 -7.69
CA ASP A 58 -6.99 -3.13 -7.36
C ASP A 58 -7.00 -2.61 -5.92
N LEU A 59 -7.00 -1.28 -5.77
CA LEU A 59 -7.00 -0.58 -4.49
C LEU A 59 -8.24 -0.85 -3.63
N SER A 60 -9.34 -1.29 -4.23
CA SER A 60 -10.57 -1.66 -3.52
C SER A 60 -10.60 -3.12 -3.08
N SER A 61 -9.64 -3.93 -3.53
CA SER A 61 -9.60 -5.35 -3.23
C SER A 61 -9.34 -5.60 -1.74
N PRO A 62 -10.06 -6.55 -1.11
CA PRO A 62 -9.74 -6.98 0.26
C PRO A 62 -8.31 -7.51 0.40
N ASN A 63 -7.68 -7.92 -0.70
CA ASN A 63 -6.29 -8.38 -0.72
C ASN A 63 -5.28 -7.26 -0.43
N MET A 64 -5.68 -5.98 -0.50
CA MET A 64 -4.80 -4.86 -0.11
C MET A 64 -4.36 -4.95 1.35
N ALA A 65 -5.14 -5.59 2.23
CA ALA A 65 -4.83 -5.69 3.65
C ALA A 65 -3.71 -6.69 3.94
N CYS A 66 -3.82 -7.92 3.44
CA CYS A 66 -2.88 -8.99 3.76
C CYS A 66 -2.81 -10.05 2.64
N ASN A 67 -3.03 -9.64 1.40
CA ASN A 67 -3.10 -10.51 0.22
C ASN A 67 -4.20 -11.59 0.31
N ASP A 68 -4.17 -12.54 -0.62
CA ASP A 68 -5.20 -13.58 -0.81
C ASP A 68 -5.39 -14.56 0.38
N ARG A 69 -4.40 -14.68 1.27
CA ARG A 69 -4.49 -15.46 2.52
C ARG A 69 -4.65 -14.59 3.76
N GLY A 70 -4.92 -13.31 3.58
CA GLY A 70 -4.88 -12.33 4.66
C GLY A 70 -5.80 -12.58 5.84
N THR A 71 -6.95 -13.20 5.61
CA THR A 71 -7.95 -13.51 6.65
C THR A 71 -7.84 -14.93 7.19
N THR A 72 -6.87 -15.72 6.70
CA THR A 72 -6.63 -17.10 7.12
C THR A 72 -5.58 -17.12 8.23
N PRO A 73 -5.95 -17.45 9.48
CA PRO A 73 -4.99 -17.50 10.57
C PRO A 73 -3.96 -18.63 10.38
N VAL A 74 -2.77 -18.41 10.91
CA VAL A 74 -1.71 -19.42 10.99
C VAL A 74 -1.46 -19.81 12.46
N SER A 75 -0.72 -20.89 12.70
CA SER A 75 -0.60 -21.50 14.03
C SER A 75 0.33 -20.73 14.98
N GLY A 76 1.33 -20.04 14.45
CA GLY A 76 2.37 -19.37 15.22
C GLY A 76 2.15 -17.87 15.42
N PHE A 77 2.90 -17.30 16.36
CA PHE A 77 3.06 -15.85 16.53
C PHE A 77 4.55 -15.54 16.64
N LEU A 78 5.01 -14.53 15.92
CA LEU A 78 6.33 -13.95 16.12
C LEU A 78 6.33 -13.19 17.44
N LYS A 79 7.15 -13.62 18.39
CA LYS A 79 7.29 -12.95 19.69
C LYS A 79 8.25 -11.78 19.58
N VAL A 80 7.78 -10.60 19.97
CA VAL A 80 8.58 -9.37 20.00
C VAL A 80 8.35 -8.62 21.30
N ALA A 81 9.27 -7.74 21.66
CA ALA A 81 9.11 -6.76 22.73
C ALA A 81 9.02 -5.34 22.14
N PRO A 82 8.41 -4.38 22.86
CA PRO A 82 8.45 -2.97 22.48
C PRO A 82 9.89 -2.49 22.24
N GLY A 83 10.13 -1.80 21.13
CA GLY A 83 11.45 -1.31 20.73
C GLY A 83 12.34 -2.34 20.02
N ASP A 84 11.94 -3.61 19.92
CA ASP A 84 12.64 -4.57 19.06
C ASP A 84 12.69 -4.06 17.61
N VAL A 85 13.78 -4.33 16.92
CA VAL A 85 13.89 -4.12 15.48
C VAL A 85 13.50 -5.41 14.78
N ILE A 86 12.42 -5.36 14.00
CA ILE A 86 12.01 -6.45 13.14
C ILE A 86 12.40 -6.15 11.69
N GLU A 87 12.85 -7.18 10.96
CA GLU A 87 13.26 -7.03 9.57
C GLU A 87 12.55 -8.10 8.71
N PRO A 88 11.44 -7.78 8.01
CA PRO A 88 10.87 -8.70 7.04
C PRO A 88 11.91 -9.03 5.96
N GLU A 89 11.96 -10.29 5.60
CA GLU A 89 12.90 -10.82 4.61
C GLU A 89 12.16 -11.24 3.34
N TRP A 90 12.32 -10.40 2.31
CA TRP A 90 11.72 -10.47 0.99
C TRP A 90 12.54 -11.38 0.07
N TRP A 91 11.86 -12.28 -0.65
CA TRP A 91 12.48 -13.10 -1.69
C TRP A 91 11.56 -13.24 -2.90
N HIS A 92 12.16 -13.47 -4.08
CA HIS A 92 11.41 -13.62 -5.31
C HIS A 92 10.53 -14.86 -5.30
N SER A 93 11.15 -16.01 -5.08
CA SER A 93 10.46 -17.25 -4.80
C SER A 93 10.30 -17.40 -3.27
N GLY A 94 9.45 -18.31 -2.83
CA GLY A 94 9.34 -18.63 -1.41
C GLY A 94 10.66 -19.09 -0.77
N ALA A 95 11.70 -19.38 -1.58
CA ALA A 95 13.04 -19.76 -1.16
C ALA A 95 13.99 -18.57 -1.00
N ARG A 96 14.84 -18.63 0.04
CA ARG A 96 15.95 -17.66 0.21
C ARG A 96 17.09 -17.95 -0.77
N GLY A 97 17.77 -16.91 -1.22
CA GLY A 97 19.03 -17.02 -1.98
C GLY A 97 18.94 -16.62 -3.46
N GLU A 98 17.77 -16.23 -3.95
CA GLU A 98 17.59 -15.54 -5.23
C GLU A 98 17.64 -14.02 -5.05
N ASP A 99 17.41 -13.21 -6.09
CA ASP A 99 17.17 -11.78 -5.89
C ASP A 99 15.83 -11.55 -5.18
N PRO A 100 15.71 -10.53 -4.30
CA PRO A 100 14.47 -10.33 -3.55
C PRO A 100 13.32 -9.79 -4.39
N ILE A 101 13.64 -8.97 -5.41
CA ILE A 101 12.72 -8.39 -6.39
C ILE A 101 13.55 -7.79 -7.54
N ALA A 102 12.97 -7.59 -8.72
CA ALA A 102 13.65 -6.95 -9.82
C ALA A 102 13.92 -5.48 -9.50
N THR A 103 15.10 -5.00 -9.90
CA THR A 103 15.56 -3.62 -9.65
C THR A 103 14.68 -2.55 -10.27
N SER A 104 13.84 -2.90 -11.26
CA SER A 104 12.86 -1.97 -11.83
C SER A 104 11.74 -1.58 -10.84
N HIS A 105 11.48 -2.38 -9.81
CA HIS A 105 10.37 -2.20 -8.87
C HIS A 105 10.69 -1.17 -7.77
N VAL A 106 11.29 -0.05 -8.15
CA VAL A 106 11.59 1.04 -7.21
C VAL A 106 10.32 1.60 -6.58
N GLY A 107 10.43 2.02 -5.33
CA GLY A 107 9.36 2.68 -4.60
C GLY A 107 9.53 2.58 -3.08
N PRO A 108 8.49 2.96 -2.32
CA PRO A 108 8.54 2.95 -0.87
C PRO A 108 8.32 1.56 -0.27
N LEU A 109 8.72 1.44 1.00
CA LEU A 109 8.40 0.35 1.91
C LEU A 109 7.66 0.91 3.10
N GLU A 110 6.55 0.27 3.46
CA GLU A 110 5.69 0.69 4.56
C GLU A 110 5.38 -0.49 5.47
N SER A 111 5.06 -0.21 6.72
CA SER A 111 4.53 -1.23 7.62
C SER A 111 3.43 -0.69 8.49
N TRP A 112 2.41 -1.52 8.70
CA TRP A 112 1.20 -1.20 9.42
C TRP A 112 0.93 -2.26 10.48
N ILE A 113 0.28 -1.88 11.57
CA ILE A 113 -0.10 -2.80 12.65
C ILE A 113 -1.59 -2.67 12.94
N SER A 114 -2.24 -3.80 13.24
CA SER A 114 -3.63 -3.84 13.68
C SER A 114 -3.80 -4.81 14.87
N PRO A 115 -4.87 -4.69 15.67
CA PRO A 115 -5.25 -5.75 16.60
C PRO A 115 -5.49 -7.05 15.84
N TYR A 116 -5.11 -8.19 16.43
CA TYR A 116 -5.29 -9.50 15.81
C TYR A 116 -6.78 -9.85 15.56
N ASP A 117 -7.64 -9.57 16.54
CA ASP A 117 -9.06 -9.93 16.49
C ASP A 117 -9.86 -9.12 15.44
N ALA A 118 -9.31 -8.00 14.96
CA ALA A 118 -9.90 -7.27 13.84
C ALA A 118 -9.85 -8.06 12.53
N ASN A 119 -8.96 -9.07 12.45
CA ASN A 119 -8.76 -9.96 11.30
C ASN A 119 -8.79 -9.21 9.96
N THR A 120 -7.97 -8.15 9.88
CA THR A 120 -7.77 -7.30 8.69
C THR A 120 -8.98 -6.45 8.26
N LYS A 121 -9.94 -6.18 9.15
CA LYS A 121 -11.18 -5.45 8.83
C LYS A 121 -11.34 -4.18 9.67
N GLY A 122 -11.98 -3.18 9.07
CA GLY A 122 -12.31 -1.90 9.72
C GLY A 122 -11.14 -0.92 9.77
N ASP A 123 -11.34 0.18 10.49
CA ASP A 123 -10.39 1.29 10.63
C ASP A 123 -9.32 0.98 11.68
N VAL A 124 -8.51 -0.05 11.42
CA VAL A 124 -7.65 -0.69 12.43
C VAL A 124 -6.17 -0.60 12.14
N TRP A 125 -5.78 -0.15 10.95
CA TRP A 125 -4.39 -0.11 10.54
C TRP A 125 -3.73 1.19 10.98
N VAL A 126 -2.66 1.06 11.76
CA VAL A 126 -1.81 2.17 12.21
C VAL A 126 -0.44 2.01 11.57
N GLN A 127 0.05 3.04 10.88
CA GLN A 127 1.36 3.01 10.24
C GLN A 127 2.48 3.05 11.29
N ILE A 128 3.46 2.16 11.19
CA ILE A 128 4.59 2.05 12.13
C ILE A 128 5.96 2.15 11.44
N SER A 129 5.97 2.17 10.11
CA SER A 129 7.17 2.46 9.31
C SER A 129 6.76 3.02 7.95
N SER A 130 7.57 3.95 7.45
CA SER A 130 7.54 4.53 6.12
C SER A 130 8.98 4.82 5.72
N GLU A 131 9.40 4.32 4.57
CA GLU A 131 10.65 4.69 3.93
C GLU A 131 10.41 4.84 2.43
N ALA A 132 10.81 5.98 1.86
CA ALA A 132 10.55 6.32 0.47
C ALA A 132 11.86 6.48 -0.33
N TYR A 133 12.12 7.68 -0.86
CA TYR A 133 13.39 8.01 -1.49
C TYR A 133 14.32 8.71 -0.49
N ASP A 134 15.53 8.18 -0.33
CA ASP A 134 16.56 8.73 0.54
C ASP A 134 17.54 9.55 -0.30
N LYS A 135 17.50 10.87 -0.13
CA LYS A 135 18.37 11.83 -0.83
C LYS A 135 19.86 11.65 -0.49
N ASP A 136 20.18 11.18 0.71
CA ASP A 136 21.56 11.12 1.18
C ASP A 136 22.28 9.90 0.59
N SER A 137 21.56 8.78 0.45
CA SER A 137 22.06 7.61 -0.29
C SER A 137 21.74 7.65 -1.79
N SER A 138 20.85 8.53 -2.24
CA SER A 138 20.30 8.57 -3.60
C SER A 138 19.64 7.25 -4.02
N GLN A 139 18.92 6.62 -3.08
CA GLN A 139 18.30 5.32 -3.27
C GLN A 139 16.83 5.32 -2.83
N TRP A 140 15.99 4.58 -3.52
CA TRP A 140 14.68 4.18 -3.05
C TRP A 140 14.77 3.14 -1.94
N ALA A 141 13.75 3.05 -1.09
CA ALA A 141 13.65 2.05 -0.03
C ALA A 141 13.81 0.62 -0.56
N VAL A 142 13.20 0.31 -1.71
CA VAL A 142 13.39 -1.00 -2.38
C VAL A 142 14.85 -1.26 -2.76
N GLU A 143 15.58 -0.26 -3.25
CA GLU A 143 17.00 -0.42 -3.61
C GLU A 143 17.86 -0.67 -2.36
N LYS A 144 17.57 0.02 -1.25
CA LYS A 144 18.23 -0.21 0.04
C LYS A 144 17.92 -1.61 0.59
N MET A 145 16.68 -2.08 0.44
CA MET A 145 16.26 -3.43 0.83
C MET A 145 16.96 -4.51 0.00
N ILE A 146 17.07 -4.31 -1.32
CA ILE A 146 17.86 -5.19 -2.21
C ILE A 146 19.32 -5.24 -1.74
N ALA A 147 19.94 -4.08 -1.50
CA ALA A 147 21.31 -3.98 -1.02
C ALA A 147 21.53 -4.66 0.35
N ASN A 148 20.50 -4.68 1.20
CA ASN A 148 20.50 -5.37 2.49
C ASN A 148 19.98 -6.83 2.40
N LYS A 149 20.08 -7.45 1.22
CA LYS A 149 19.76 -8.86 0.97
C LYS A 149 18.31 -9.19 1.33
N GLY A 150 17.37 -8.41 0.82
CA GLY A 150 15.95 -8.68 1.02
C GLY A 150 15.39 -8.13 2.34
N ARG A 151 16.12 -7.29 3.09
CA ARG A 151 15.70 -6.89 4.45
C ARG A 151 15.58 -5.38 4.60
N ASN A 152 14.48 -4.93 5.19
CA ASN A 152 14.29 -3.54 5.64
C ASN A 152 13.93 -3.51 7.12
N LYS A 153 14.20 -2.39 7.82
CA LYS A 153 14.01 -2.30 9.27
C LYS A 153 12.67 -1.68 9.63
N VAL A 154 12.02 -2.26 10.62
CA VAL A 154 10.80 -1.73 11.26
C VAL A 154 11.02 -1.80 12.77
N VAL A 155 10.73 -0.71 13.48
CA VAL A 155 10.85 -0.68 14.94
C VAL A 155 9.47 -0.97 15.53
N VAL A 156 9.37 -1.96 16.41
CA VAL A 156 8.14 -2.20 17.17
C VAL A 156 7.86 -0.96 18.04
N PRO A 157 6.67 -0.33 17.94
CA PRO A 157 6.39 0.93 18.63
C PRO A 157 6.74 0.88 20.12
N LYS A 158 7.33 1.96 20.64
CA LYS A 158 7.76 2.04 22.02
C LYS A 158 6.55 2.05 22.94
N ASP A 159 6.60 1.32 24.05
CA ASP A 159 5.48 1.23 25.00
C ASP A 159 4.15 0.66 24.44
N ILE A 160 4.11 0.06 23.24
CA ILE A 160 2.91 -0.64 22.78
C ILE A 160 2.53 -1.73 23.78
N ALA A 161 1.24 -1.78 24.13
CA ALA A 161 0.70 -2.73 25.08
C ALA A 161 0.94 -4.18 24.63
N PRO A 162 1.20 -5.11 25.57
CA PRO A 162 1.32 -6.52 25.23
C PRO A 162 -0.01 -7.05 24.67
N GLY A 163 0.08 -7.98 23.72
CA GLY A 163 -1.09 -8.51 23.05
C GLY A 163 -0.78 -9.14 21.70
N LYS A 164 -1.83 -9.62 21.04
CA LYS A 164 -1.75 -10.20 19.70
C LYS A 164 -2.12 -9.16 18.65
N TYR A 165 -1.28 -9.06 17.63
CA TYR A 165 -1.38 -8.11 16.54
C TYR A 165 -1.20 -8.79 15.19
N ILE A 166 -1.59 -8.11 14.13
CA ILE A 166 -1.16 -8.41 12.77
C ILE A 166 -0.28 -7.25 12.32
N VAL A 167 0.92 -7.56 11.81
CA VAL A 167 1.80 -6.59 11.18
C VAL A 167 1.79 -6.84 9.67
N GLN A 168 1.40 -5.84 8.90
CA GLN A 168 1.51 -5.82 7.45
C GLN A 168 2.86 -5.18 7.08
N PHE A 169 3.63 -5.86 6.24
CA PHE A 169 4.77 -5.31 5.51
C PHE A 169 4.34 -5.12 4.06
N ASN A 170 4.56 -3.92 3.51
CA ASN A 170 4.08 -3.55 2.20
C ASN A 170 5.21 -2.95 1.37
N LEU A 171 5.36 -3.43 0.15
CA LEU A 171 6.22 -2.84 -0.89
C LEU A 171 5.31 -2.28 -1.98
N TYR A 172 5.59 -1.06 -2.43
CA TYR A 172 4.87 -0.45 -3.54
C TYR A 172 5.80 -0.19 -4.73
N GLY A 173 5.68 -1.02 -5.77
CA GLY A 173 6.46 -0.92 -6.99
C GLY A 173 5.85 0.08 -7.97
N MET A 174 6.61 1.13 -8.31
CA MET A 174 6.08 2.29 -9.05
C MET A 174 6.39 2.34 -10.54
N HIS A 175 7.00 1.29 -11.09
CA HIS A 175 7.41 1.23 -12.49
C HIS A 175 6.27 1.35 -13.51
N GLU A 176 5.01 1.19 -13.08
CA GLU A 176 3.79 1.36 -13.87
C GLU A 176 2.79 2.32 -13.19
N ALA A 177 3.22 3.12 -12.21
CA ALA A 177 2.32 3.91 -11.36
C ALA A 177 1.79 5.20 -12.00
N GLN A 178 1.93 5.41 -13.31
CA GLN A 178 1.47 6.64 -13.99
C GLN A 178 -0.06 6.77 -14.05
N SER A 179 -0.79 5.71 -13.72
CA SER A 179 -2.25 5.67 -13.67
C SER A 179 -2.75 4.90 -12.46
N VAL A 180 -3.99 5.19 -12.04
CA VAL A 180 -4.68 4.44 -10.97
C VAL A 180 -4.69 2.95 -11.31
N GLY A 181 -4.30 2.12 -10.34
CA GLY A 181 -4.20 0.66 -10.51
C GLY A 181 -3.02 0.20 -11.37
N GLY A 182 -2.13 1.11 -11.79
CA GLY A 182 -0.91 0.77 -12.52
C GLY A 182 0.21 0.27 -11.61
N GLY A 183 0.43 0.96 -10.49
CA GLY A 183 1.41 0.56 -9.47
C GLY A 183 1.08 -0.78 -8.81
N GLN A 184 2.10 -1.42 -8.25
CA GLN A 184 2.04 -2.80 -7.80
C GLN A 184 2.28 -2.91 -6.29
N TRP A 185 1.32 -3.47 -5.55
CA TRP A 185 1.39 -3.61 -4.11
C TRP A 185 1.70 -5.05 -3.68
N TYR A 186 2.56 -5.21 -2.68
CA TYR A 186 2.96 -6.51 -2.15
C TYR A 186 2.70 -6.60 -0.63
N PRO A 187 1.42 -6.58 -0.20
CA PRO A 187 1.09 -6.70 1.22
C PRO A 187 1.37 -8.12 1.72
N ASN A 188 2.14 -8.25 2.79
CA ASN A 188 2.47 -9.51 3.44
C ASN A 188 2.26 -9.37 4.95
N CYS A 189 1.58 -10.32 5.61
CA CYS A 189 1.20 -10.18 7.01
C CYS A 189 1.80 -11.24 7.93
N ALA A 190 2.29 -10.80 9.09
CA ALA A 190 2.74 -11.63 10.19
C ALA A 190 1.76 -11.55 11.36
N GLN A 191 1.51 -12.67 12.03
CA GLN A 191 0.91 -12.71 13.35
C GLN A 191 2.00 -12.42 14.39
N VAL A 192 1.79 -11.41 15.22
CA VAL A 192 2.79 -10.94 16.19
C VAL A 192 2.20 -11.00 17.59
N GLU A 193 2.97 -11.50 18.54
CA GLU A 193 2.68 -11.41 19.97
C GLU A 193 3.67 -10.43 20.60
N VAL A 194 3.18 -9.24 20.96
CA VAL A 194 3.95 -8.26 21.73
C VAL A 194 3.95 -8.70 23.19
N THR A 195 5.15 -8.80 23.74
CA THR A 195 5.41 -9.17 25.14
C THR A 195 5.84 -7.95 25.96
N GLY A 196 6.19 -8.15 27.24
CA GLY A 196 6.70 -7.08 28.10
C GLY A 196 5.59 -6.29 28.80
N SER A 197 5.89 -5.04 29.17
CA SER A 197 5.08 -4.22 30.07
C SER A 197 4.64 -2.88 29.49
N GLY A 198 4.64 -2.76 28.16
CA GLY A 198 4.11 -1.55 27.50
C GLY A 198 2.66 -1.29 27.90
N SER A 199 2.23 -0.03 27.84
CA SER A 199 0.90 0.38 28.30
C SER A 199 0.05 1.07 27.24
N THR A 200 0.66 1.53 26.16
CA THR A 200 0.01 2.34 25.14
C THR A 200 -0.76 1.46 24.16
N LYS A 201 -2.07 1.69 24.05
CA LYS A 201 -2.93 0.99 23.08
C LYS A 201 -2.77 1.59 21.69
N LEU A 202 -3.11 0.80 20.66
CA LEU A 202 -3.19 1.34 19.31
C LEU A 202 -4.17 2.51 19.26
N PRO A 203 -3.79 3.64 18.63
CA PRO A 203 -4.72 4.72 18.32
C PRO A 203 -5.72 4.28 17.25
N SER A 204 -6.69 5.14 16.93
CA SER A 204 -7.57 4.95 15.78
C SER A 204 -6.74 4.82 14.50
N GLY A 205 -7.06 3.81 13.68
CA GLY A 205 -6.38 3.55 12.41
C GLY A 205 -7.20 3.98 11.19
N VAL A 206 -6.81 3.44 10.04
CA VAL A 206 -7.53 3.54 8.77
C VAL A 206 -7.91 2.17 8.23
N ALA A 207 -8.88 2.11 7.32
CA ALA A 207 -9.21 0.89 6.60
C ALA A 207 -8.27 0.64 5.42
N ILE A 208 -7.78 -0.60 5.31
CA ILE A 208 -7.08 -1.10 4.13
C ILE A 208 -7.81 -2.40 3.74
N PRO A 209 -8.47 -2.48 2.56
CA PRO A 209 -8.65 -1.42 1.55
C PRO A 209 -9.53 -0.25 2.03
N GLY A 210 -9.45 0.87 1.33
CA GLY A 210 -10.22 2.10 1.60
C GLY A 210 -9.36 3.35 1.66
N PHE A 211 -8.23 3.27 2.38
CA PHE A 211 -7.28 4.37 2.53
C PHE A 211 -6.56 4.72 1.22
N TYR A 212 -6.08 3.72 0.48
CA TYR A 212 -5.44 3.94 -0.81
C TYR A 212 -6.48 4.21 -1.90
N THR A 213 -6.39 5.37 -2.53
CA THR A 213 -7.22 5.79 -3.65
C THR A 213 -6.33 6.35 -4.76
N GLY A 214 -6.88 6.59 -5.94
CA GLY A 214 -6.15 7.30 -7.00
C GLY A 214 -5.70 8.72 -6.60
N SER A 215 -6.37 9.31 -5.61
CA SER A 215 -6.06 10.64 -5.09
C SER A 215 -5.08 10.66 -3.91
N THR A 216 -4.69 9.49 -3.40
CA THR A 216 -3.72 9.35 -2.31
C THR A 216 -2.32 9.69 -2.85
N PRO A 217 -1.64 10.77 -2.40
CA PRO A 217 -0.24 11.06 -2.65
C PRO A 217 0.64 9.82 -2.73
N GLY A 218 1.45 9.78 -3.79
CA GLY A 218 2.35 8.69 -4.07
C GLY A 218 1.72 7.47 -4.76
N VAL A 219 0.39 7.29 -4.75
CA VAL A 219 -0.28 6.14 -5.39
C VAL A 219 -0.38 6.27 -6.91
N VAL A 220 -0.39 7.49 -7.44
CA VAL A 220 -0.21 7.74 -8.88
C VAL A 220 1.01 8.62 -9.02
N TRP A 221 2.07 8.07 -9.60
CA TRP A 221 3.37 8.70 -9.71
C TRP A 221 4.11 8.28 -10.98
N ASP A 222 4.71 9.24 -11.69
CA ASP A 222 5.58 8.96 -12.84
C ASP A 222 7.05 9.07 -12.46
N ILE A 223 7.67 7.91 -12.18
CA ILE A 223 9.09 7.83 -11.84
C ILE A 223 10.03 8.11 -13.02
N TYR A 224 9.53 8.12 -14.27
CA TYR A 224 10.34 8.33 -15.47
C TYR A 224 10.26 9.75 -16.02
N TYR A 225 9.37 10.58 -15.49
CA TYR A 225 9.21 11.95 -15.98
C TYR A 225 10.48 12.76 -15.73
N SER A 226 11.31 12.89 -16.76
CA SER A 226 12.58 13.60 -16.74
C SER A 226 12.68 14.51 -17.96
N SER A 227 12.79 15.82 -17.71
CA SER A 227 13.47 16.70 -18.67
C SER A 227 14.18 17.89 -18.03
N THR A 228 13.86 18.27 -16.77
CA THR A 228 14.59 19.31 -16.02
C THR A 228 14.41 19.25 -14.49
N TYR A 229 13.71 18.24 -13.95
CA TYR A 229 13.31 18.14 -12.55
C TYR A 229 13.48 16.69 -12.08
N ASP A 230 14.09 16.47 -10.92
CA ASP A 230 14.20 15.13 -10.32
C ASP A 230 12.94 14.83 -9.52
N THR A 231 12.03 14.05 -10.11
CA THR A 231 10.75 13.69 -9.48
C THR A 231 10.94 12.86 -8.21
N LYS A 232 12.08 12.21 -8.01
CA LYS A 232 12.31 11.39 -6.81
C LYS A 232 12.27 12.21 -5.52
N LEU A 233 12.73 13.46 -5.59
CA LEU A 233 12.80 14.36 -4.42
C LEU A 233 11.44 14.90 -3.97
N ASP A 234 10.46 14.90 -4.86
CA ASP A 234 9.08 15.36 -4.58
C ASP A 234 8.15 14.20 -4.17
N TYR A 235 8.65 12.97 -4.21
CA TYR A 235 7.83 11.82 -3.91
C TYR A 235 7.43 11.80 -2.43
N ILE A 236 6.12 11.69 -2.18
CA ILE A 236 5.55 11.51 -0.85
C ILE A 236 4.98 10.09 -0.83
N ALA A 237 5.47 9.25 0.08
CA ALA A 237 4.90 7.93 0.29
C ALA A 237 3.44 8.04 0.74
N PRO A 238 2.55 7.17 0.25
CA PRO A 238 1.23 6.96 0.84
C PRO A 238 1.34 6.68 2.35
N GLY A 239 0.50 7.28 3.18
CA GLY A 239 0.57 7.01 4.62
C GLY A 239 -0.19 7.98 5.51
N THR A 240 -0.32 7.58 6.77
CA THR A 240 -0.95 8.39 7.83
C THR A 240 0.07 9.03 8.77
N GLY A 241 1.38 8.79 8.53
CA GLY A 241 2.46 9.17 9.42
C GLY A 241 2.80 8.05 10.41
N VAL A 242 4.09 7.88 10.71
CA VAL A 242 4.58 6.79 11.56
C VAL A 242 4.20 7.02 13.02
N TRP A 243 3.47 6.08 13.61
CA TRP A 243 3.25 5.99 15.04
C TRP A 243 4.44 5.32 15.72
N ASP A 244 5.09 6.01 16.65
CA ASP A 244 6.27 5.53 17.36
C ASP A 244 5.95 4.89 18.72
N GLY A 245 4.66 4.78 19.05
CA GLY A 245 4.19 4.24 20.34
C GLY A 245 3.82 5.30 21.37
N SER A 246 3.85 6.58 20.99
CA SER A 246 3.39 7.67 21.84
C SER A 246 1.89 7.55 22.20
N ALA A 247 1.53 7.99 23.41
CA ALA A 247 0.13 8.16 23.81
C ALA A 247 -0.58 9.31 23.07
N THR A 248 0.18 10.17 22.39
CA THR A 248 -0.33 11.26 21.57
C THR A 248 0.07 11.00 20.12
N TYR A 249 -0.85 10.40 19.38
CA TYR A 249 -0.71 10.16 17.95
C TYR A 249 -1.83 10.87 17.21
N SER A 250 -1.47 11.55 16.13
CA SER A 250 -2.41 12.16 15.22
C SER A 250 -2.03 11.72 13.81
N THR A 251 -2.99 11.15 13.11
CA THR A 251 -2.90 10.91 11.66
C THR A 251 -2.99 12.23 10.86
N ASP A 252 -3.16 13.37 11.55
CA ASP A 252 -3.15 14.73 10.99
C ASP A 252 -1.73 15.32 10.90
N VAL A 253 -0.71 14.61 11.37
CA VAL A 253 0.68 15.06 11.25
C VAL A 253 1.43 14.07 10.38
N CYS A 254 1.58 14.41 9.10
CA CYS A 254 2.39 13.63 8.17
C CYS A 254 3.87 13.71 8.61
N HIS A 255 4.31 12.74 9.42
CA HIS A 255 5.69 12.61 9.88
C HIS A 255 6.53 11.87 8.84
N GLU A 256 6.86 12.55 7.75
CA GLU A 256 8.17 12.44 7.13
C GLU A 256 8.53 13.84 6.64
N LYS A 257 9.74 14.33 6.94
CA LYS A 257 10.24 15.57 6.37
C LYS A 257 10.41 15.35 4.86
N VAL A 258 9.34 15.55 4.10
CA VAL A 258 9.44 15.76 2.66
C VAL A 258 9.65 17.25 2.45
N TYR A 259 10.85 17.60 1.96
CA TYR A 259 11.08 18.95 1.46
C TYR A 259 10.19 19.14 0.23
N GLY A 260 9.00 19.74 0.41
CA GLY A 260 8.12 20.14 -0.68
C GLY A 260 6.71 19.54 -0.61
N LEU A 261 5.80 20.26 0.06
CA LEU A 261 4.36 20.31 -0.24
C LEU A 261 3.58 18.98 -0.26
N ALA A 262 3.40 18.36 0.91
CA ALA A 262 2.12 17.67 1.14
C ALA A 262 0.98 18.71 0.98
N PRO A 263 -0.12 18.42 0.24
CA PRO A 263 -1.23 19.36 0.12
C PRO A 263 -1.74 19.76 1.51
N ALA A 264 -2.04 21.05 1.70
CA ALA A 264 -2.72 21.51 2.91
C ALA A 264 -4.04 20.72 3.09
N GLY A 265 -4.19 20.00 4.20
CA GLY A 265 -5.36 19.17 4.50
C GLY A 265 -5.29 17.71 4.03
N TYR A 266 -4.13 17.19 3.60
CA TYR A 266 -4.01 15.76 3.29
C TYR A 266 -3.86 14.86 4.53
N CYS A 267 -3.27 15.42 5.60
CA CYS A 267 -3.29 14.81 6.91
C CYS A 267 -4.63 15.20 7.58
N GLN A 268 -5.71 14.51 7.22
CA GLN A 268 -7.00 14.58 7.91
C GLN A 268 -7.36 13.15 8.34
N GLY A 269 -6.93 12.78 9.54
CA GLY A 269 -7.75 11.89 10.36
C GLY A 269 -9.15 12.50 10.43
N SER A 270 -10.16 11.63 10.43
CA SER A 270 -11.56 12.04 10.38
C SER A 270 -11.88 13.21 11.33
N ASN A 271 -12.27 14.35 10.78
CA ASN A 271 -12.87 15.44 11.56
C ASN A 271 -14.14 14.94 12.24
N ASN A 272 -14.10 14.78 13.56
CA ASN A 272 -15.07 15.42 14.45
C ASN A 272 -14.55 15.41 15.89
N SER A 273 -13.92 16.50 16.33
CA SER A 273 -13.88 16.81 17.76
C SER A 273 -14.09 18.31 17.96
N THR A 274 -15.34 18.64 18.25
CA THR A 274 -15.71 19.91 18.87
C THR A 274 -15.02 20.03 20.23
N ALA A 275 -14.55 21.24 20.53
CA ALA A 275 -13.83 21.71 21.70
C ALA A 275 -14.15 21.05 23.08
N PRO A 276 -13.19 21.05 24.03
CA PRO A 276 -13.28 20.31 25.29
C PRO A 276 -14.35 20.88 26.23
N VAL A 277 -15.30 20.04 26.63
CA VAL A 277 -16.18 20.34 27.77
C VAL A 277 -15.45 19.99 29.06
N LYS A 278 -15.41 20.97 29.95
CA LYS A 278 -14.72 20.95 31.25
C LYS A 278 -15.19 19.83 32.16
N THR A 279 -14.23 19.30 32.89
CA THR A 279 -14.31 18.43 34.07
C THR A 279 -15.27 18.96 35.13
N SER A 280 -16.09 18.07 35.70
CA SER A 280 -16.55 18.17 37.09
C SER A 280 -16.53 16.79 37.74
N ALA A 281 -15.94 16.74 38.93
CA ALA A 281 -15.50 15.56 39.64
C ALA A 281 -16.63 14.74 40.32
N ALA A 282 -16.31 13.46 40.50
CA ALA A 282 -16.66 12.48 41.53
C ALA A 282 -17.91 12.66 42.42
N ALA A 283 -18.68 11.58 42.53
CA ALA A 283 -19.30 11.15 43.78
C ALA A 283 -19.26 9.62 43.91
N THR A 284 -18.47 9.14 44.88
CA THR A 284 -18.54 7.81 45.50
C THR A 284 -19.83 7.62 46.30
N THR A 285 -20.44 6.43 46.26
CA THR A 285 -20.86 5.64 47.45
C THR A 285 -21.48 4.28 47.11
N SER A 286 -20.79 3.23 47.59
CA SER A 286 -21.26 2.09 48.39
C SER A 286 -22.50 1.22 48.04
N LYS A 287 -22.21 -0.09 48.03
CA LYS A 287 -22.87 -1.21 48.77
C LYS A 287 -23.84 -2.12 48.01
N ALA A 288 -23.50 -3.41 48.02
CA ALA A 288 -24.35 -4.57 47.73
C ALA A 288 -25.48 -4.76 48.78
N PRO A 289 -26.50 -5.57 48.48
CA PRO A 289 -26.50 -6.93 49.03
C PRO A 289 -27.09 -8.01 48.12
N ALA A 290 -26.76 -9.26 48.47
CA ALA A 290 -27.31 -10.51 47.93
C ALA A 290 -28.74 -10.80 48.45
N THR A 291 -29.54 -11.57 47.70
CA THR A 291 -30.01 -12.94 48.05
C THR A 291 -31.09 -13.49 47.09
N THR A 292 -30.84 -14.73 46.60
CA THR A 292 -31.74 -15.90 46.35
C THR A 292 -33.20 -15.75 45.90
N SER A 293 -33.61 -16.46 44.82
CA SER A 293 -34.47 -17.67 44.88
C SER A 293 -34.88 -18.25 43.49
N LYS A 294 -34.40 -19.49 43.24
CA LYS A 294 -35.07 -20.75 42.80
C LYS A 294 -36.19 -20.82 41.71
N ALA A 295 -35.89 -21.69 40.73
CA ALA A 295 -36.66 -22.76 40.02
C ALA A 295 -37.74 -22.50 38.95
N GLY A 296 -37.73 -23.44 37.97
CA GLY A 296 -38.81 -23.78 37.03
C GLY A 296 -38.26 -24.00 35.61
N SER A 297 -37.76 -25.19 35.24
CA SER A 297 -38.48 -26.37 34.69
C SER A 297 -38.56 -26.42 33.15
N THR A 298 -37.97 -27.51 32.60
CA THR A 298 -38.38 -28.33 31.44
C THR A 298 -38.54 -27.67 30.05
N SER A 299 -37.76 -28.12 29.05
CA SER A 299 -38.12 -29.28 28.21
C SER A 299 -37.05 -29.59 27.17
N ALA A 300 -36.88 -30.88 26.89
CA ALA A 300 -36.10 -31.47 25.81
C ALA A 300 -36.73 -31.20 24.43
N VAL A 301 -35.98 -31.31 23.34
CA VAL A 301 -36.25 -32.24 22.21
C VAL A 301 -34.95 -32.45 21.40
N ALA A 302 -34.79 -33.69 20.95
CA ALA A 302 -33.67 -34.27 20.23
C ALA A 302 -33.64 -33.97 18.71
N SER A 303 -32.48 -34.28 18.12
CA SER A 303 -32.22 -34.88 16.78
C SER A 303 -33.07 -34.47 15.58
N SER A 304 -32.40 -34.11 14.48
CA SER A 304 -32.06 -35.10 13.42
C SER A 304 -31.25 -34.48 12.29
N ALA A 305 -30.30 -35.27 11.79
CA ALA A 305 -29.58 -35.07 10.54
C ALA A 305 -30.45 -35.51 9.35
N THR A 306 -30.34 -34.79 8.22
CA THR A 306 -30.68 -35.34 6.90
C THR A 306 -29.71 -34.79 5.85
N THR A 307 -28.93 -35.72 5.30
CA THR A 307 -28.21 -35.63 4.03
C THR A 307 -29.20 -35.66 2.86
N THR A 308 -29.05 -34.75 1.89
CA THR A 308 -29.56 -34.98 0.53
C THR A 308 -28.61 -34.41 -0.51
N LYS A 309 -28.11 -35.30 -1.37
CA LYS A 309 -27.29 -35.09 -2.56
C LYS A 309 -28.22 -34.88 -3.76
N VAL A 310 -28.02 -33.80 -4.54
CA VAL A 310 -28.55 -33.64 -5.92
C VAL A 310 -27.54 -32.78 -6.70
N ALA A 311 -26.66 -33.40 -7.48
CA ALA A 311 -26.71 -33.58 -8.94
C ALA A 311 -26.12 -32.41 -9.75
N GLN A 312 -25.00 -32.71 -10.40
CA GLN A 312 -24.35 -31.91 -11.43
C GLN A 312 -25.22 -31.85 -12.69
N THR A 313 -25.37 -30.66 -13.27
CA THR A 313 -25.71 -30.49 -14.68
C THR A 313 -24.73 -29.51 -15.32
N THR A 314 -24.04 -30.03 -16.33
CA THR A 314 -23.16 -29.31 -17.24
C THR A 314 -23.98 -28.53 -18.26
N SER A 315 -23.70 -27.24 -18.44
CA SER A 315 -24.08 -26.52 -19.66
C SER A 315 -22.94 -25.64 -20.15
N LYS A 316 -22.43 -26.04 -21.32
CA LYS A 316 -21.41 -25.40 -22.14
C LYS A 316 -22.04 -24.18 -22.83
N ALA A 317 -21.60 -22.97 -22.49
CA ALA A 317 -21.97 -21.77 -23.23
C ALA A 317 -20.97 -21.53 -24.36
N ALA A 318 -21.50 -21.46 -25.58
CA ALA A 318 -20.77 -21.25 -26.81
C ALA A 318 -20.35 -19.78 -26.98
N TYR A 319 -19.14 -19.58 -27.49
CA TYR A 319 -18.61 -18.29 -27.93
C TYR A 319 -19.37 -17.79 -29.15
N THR A 320 -19.90 -16.58 -29.08
CA THR A 320 -20.39 -15.81 -30.23
C THR A 320 -19.49 -14.60 -30.44
N THR A 321 -18.88 -14.54 -31.61
CA THR A 321 -18.09 -13.40 -32.11
C THR A 321 -18.99 -12.22 -32.47
N PRO A 322 -18.68 -10.98 -32.08
CA PRO A 322 -19.28 -9.81 -32.70
C PRO A 322 -18.54 -9.45 -33.99
N ALA A 323 -19.34 -9.20 -35.03
CA ALA A 323 -18.94 -8.82 -36.36
C ALA A 323 -18.39 -7.40 -36.46
N SER A 324 -17.53 -7.23 -37.46
CA SER A 324 -16.95 -5.99 -37.96
C SER A 324 -18.01 -4.92 -38.32
N SER A 325 -17.72 -3.66 -38.04
CA SER A 325 -18.43 -2.49 -38.58
C SER A 325 -17.43 -1.33 -38.78
N PRO A 326 -17.73 -0.32 -39.64
CA PRO A 326 -16.84 0.08 -40.71
C PRO A 326 -16.06 1.37 -40.42
N ALA A 327 -15.00 1.57 -41.20
CA ALA A 327 -14.22 2.79 -41.24
C ALA A 327 -14.98 3.97 -41.89
N ALA A 328 -14.78 5.17 -41.36
CA ALA A 328 -14.89 6.46 -42.06
C ALA A 328 -14.24 7.57 -41.20
N PRO A 329 -13.92 8.76 -41.75
CA PRO A 329 -13.00 9.05 -42.84
C PRO A 329 -11.89 10.04 -42.42
N SER A 330 -10.96 10.31 -43.34
CA SER A 330 -9.77 11.15 -43.17
C SER A 330 -10.01 12.66 -43.35
N SER A 331 -9.33 13.45 -42.51
CA SER A 331 -8.76 14.82 -42.67
C SER A 331 -9.65 16.06 -42.82
N ALA A 332 -9.43 17.10 -41.98
CA ALA A 332 -8.79 18.41 -42.30
C ALA A 332 -8.73 19.34 -41.02
N PRO A 333 -8.04 20.51 -41.03
CA PRO A 333 -6.89 20.84 -40.19
C PRO A 333 -7.20 21.56 -38.86
N ALA A 334 -6.22 21.48 -37.94
CA ALA A 334 -6.23 22.14 -36.65
C ALA A 334 -6.29 23.68 -36.77
N GLY A 335 -7.35 24.28 -36.23
CA GLY A 335 -7.42 25.71 -35.96
C GLY A 335 -6.52 26.07 -34.79
N THR A 336 -5.58 26.98 -35.03
CA THR A 336 -4.80 27.67 -34.00
C THR A 336 -5.74 28.41 -33.05
N THR A 337 -5.99 27.83 -31.88
CA THR A 337 -6.54 28.57 -30.74
C THR A 337 -5.38 29.22 -29.99
N THR A 338 -5.33 30.53 -30.10
CA THR A 338 -4.49 31.40 -29.25
C THR A 338 -4.73 31.07 -27.79
N SER A 339 -3.68 30.66 -27.08
CA SER A 339 -3.64 30.45 -25.64
C SER A 339 -4.11 31.71 -24.91
N SER A 340 -5.34 31.72 -24.39
CA SER A 340 -5.76 32.65 -23.36
C SER A 340 -5.00 32.38 -22.05
N ALA A 341 -4.81 33.42 -21.24
CA ALA A 341 -4.09 33.34 -19.96
C ALA A 341 -4.81 32.41 -18.94
N PRO A 342 -4.08 31.75 -18.02
CA PRO A 342 -4.65 30.76 -17.11
C PRO A 342 -5.49 31.39 -15.99
N ASP A 343 -6.41 30.58 -15.47
CA ASP A 343 -7.25 30.83 -14.30
C ASP A 343 -6.39 31.13 -13.06
N SER A 344 -6.72 32.18 -12.31
CA SER A 344 -5.88 32.75 -11.23
C SER A 344 -5.79 31.87 -9.97
N GLN A 345 -6.38 30.67 -10.00
CA GLN A 345 -6.56 29.80 -8.85
C GLN A 345 -5.37 28.86 -8.53
N TYR A 346 -4.35 28.74 -9.40
CA TYR A 346 -3.18 27.88 -9.16
C TYR A 346 -1.88 28.69 -9.06
N THR A 347 -1.07 28.39 -8.04
CA THR A 347 0.18 29.12 -7.74
C THR A 347 1.43 28.46 -8.31
N ASP A 348 1.34 27.19 -8.73
CA ASP A 348 2.47 26.39 -9.22
C ASP A 348 2.01 25.25 -10.14
N TYR A 349 2.96 24.60 -10.80
CA TYR A 349 2.67 23.51 -11.74
C TYR A 349 2.00 22.31 -11.06
N ASN A 350 2.42 21.97 -9.84
CA ASN A 350 1.93 20.81 -9.11
C ASN A 350 0.50 21.05 -8.61
N SER A 351 0.15 22.28 -8.20
CA SER A 351 -1.24 22.66 -7.88
C SER A 351 -2.16 22.61 -9.10
N CYS A 352 -1.65 22.97 -10.28
CA CYS A 352 -2.40 22.82 -11.53
C CYS A 352 -2.59 21.34 -11.91
N MET A 353 -1.53 20.51 -11.85
CA MET A 353 -1.61 19.09 -12.20
C MET A 353 -2.51 18.29 -11.24
N ARG A 354 -2.55 18.64 -9.95
CA ARG A 354 -3.49 18.05 -8.99
C ARG A 354 -4.95 18.31 -9.37
N ALA A 355 -5.25 19.54 -9.77
CA ALA A 355 -6.59 19.88 -10.20
C ALA A 355 -6.96 19.25 -11.55
N TYR A 356 -5.98 19.11 -12.44
CA TYR A 356 -6.13 18.37 -13.70
C TYR A 356 -6.49 16.91 -13.45
N ASN A 357 -5.79 16.23 -12.55
CA ASN A 357 -6.09 14.84 -12.19
C ASN A 357 -7.48 14.70 -11.53
N LYS A 358 -7.87 15.64 -10.66
CA LYS A 358 -9.22 15.67 -10.09
C LYS A 358 -10.31 15.88 -11.15
N CYS A 359 -10.05 16.71 -12.15
CA CYS A 359 -10.93 16.88 -13.30
C CYS A 359 -11.06 15.56 -14.08
N LEU A 360 -9.93 14.88 -14.35
CA LEU A 360 -9.95 13.59 -15.05
C LEU A 360 -10.78 12.56 -14.28
N ASP A 361 -10.61 12.44 -12.96
CA ASP A 361 -11.37 11.50 -12.13
C ASP A 361 -12.88 11.74 -12.18
N ALA A 362 -13.31 13.01 -12.23
CA ALA A 362 -14.72 13.36 -12.36
C ALA A 362 -15.31 12.96 -13.73
N HIS A 363 -14.46 12.83 -14.74
CA HIS A 363 -14.82 12.48 -16.12
C HIS A 363 -14.45 11.03 -16.49
N GLN A 364 -13.93 10.23 -15.56
CA GLN A 364 -13.74 8.80 -15.76
C GLN A 364 -15.10 8.08 -15.82
N PRO A 365 -15.39 7.31 -16.88
CA PRO A 365 -16.60 6.51 -16.93
C PRO A 365 -16.53 5.40 -15.87
N LYS A 366 -17.51 5.37 -14.95
CA LYS A 366 -17.59 4.36 -13.86
C LYS A 366 -17.68 2.90 -14.32
N ASN A 367 -17.80 2.67 -15.64
CA ASN A 367 -17.97 1.36 -16.27
C ASN A 367 -16.77 0.95 -17.15
N GLY A 368 -15.60 1.61 -17.02
CA GLY A 368 -14.37 1.21 -17.73
C GLY A 368 -14.29 1.62 -19.20
N GLY A 369 -14.95 2.72 -19.60
CA GLY A 369 -14.85 3.30 -20.94
C GLY A 369 -13.61 4.18 -21.14
N ALA A 370 -13.32 4.56 -22.39
CA ALA A 370 -12.23 5.50 -22.69
C ALA A 370 -12.48 6.86 -22.02
N ALA A 371 -11.46 7.39 -21.34
CA ALA A 371 -11.53 8.68 -20.67
C ALA A 371 -11.62 9.84 -21.67
N ASP A 372 -12.53 10.78 -21.42
CA ASP A 372 -12.61 12.02 -22.18
C ASP A 372 -11.68 13.08 -21.59
N PHE A 373 -10.48 13.19 -22.19
CA PHE A 373 -9.47 14.15 -21.77
C PHE A 373 -9.78 15.58 -22.21
N SER A 374 -10.73 15.79 -23.14
CA SER A 374 -11.01 17.11 -23.72
C SER A 374 -11.64 18.07 -22.71
N ALA A 375 -12.42 17.54 -21.75
CA ALA A 375 -13.05 18.29 -20.68
C ALA A 375 -12.05 19.01 -19.75
N CYS A 376 -10.83 18.48 -19.62
CA CYS A 376 -9.80 19.00 -18.72
C CYS A 376 -8.65 19.71 -19.46
N GLN A 377 -8.66 19.75 -20.80
CA GLN A 377 -7.59 20.36 -21.62
C GLN A 377 -7.44 21.88 -21.39
N SER A 378 -8.49 22.56 -20.93
CA SER A 378 -8.48 24.00 -20.64
C SER A 378 -7.55 24.39 -19.48
N MET A 379 -7.11 23.44 -18.65
CA MET A 379 -6.31 23.71 -17.44
C MET A 379 -4.85 24.10 -17.74
N ASN A 380 -4.37 23.92 -18.98
CA ASN A 380 -3.08 24.40 -19.55
C ASN A 380 -1.91 24.52 -18.55
N CYS A 381 -1.65 23.48 -17.76
CA CYS A 381 -0.62 23.47 -16.72
C CYS A 381 0.79 23.72 -17.28
N GLN A 382 1.00 23.48 -18.57
CA GLN A 382 2.25 23.81 -19.28
C GLN A 382 2.61 25.31 -19.24
N SER A 383 1.64 26.19 -19.06
CA SER A 383 1.88 27.64 -18.93
C SER A 383 2.66 28.00 -17.66
N TYR A 384 2.39 27.33 -16.54
CA TYR A 384 3.14 27.49 -15.28
C TYR A 384 4.58 27.00 -15.40
N GLN A 385 4.83 25.95 -16.20
CA GLN A 385 6.19 25.50 -16.52
C GLN A 385 6.97 26.58 -17.29
N ARG A 386 6.31 27.33 -18.19
CA ARG A 386 6.95 28.42 -18.93
C ARG A 386 7.27 29.62 -18.05
N MET A 387 6.41 29.95 -17.09
CA MET A 387 6.64 31.04 -16.11
C MET A 387 7.80 30.70 -15.18
N ALA A 388 7.83 29.50 -14.60
CA ALA A 388 8.94 29.04 -13.75
C ALA A 388 10.29 29.07 -14.50
N ARG A 389 10.32 28.66 -15.78
CA ARG A 389 11.51 28.74 -16.65
C ARG A 389 11.97 30.18 -16.93
N ARG A 390 11.08 31.17 -16.90
CA ARG A 390 11.45 32.59 -17.07
C ARG A 390 12.00 33.16 -15.77
N SER A 391 11.38 32.86 -14.63
CA SER A 391 11.86 33.28 -13.31
C SER A 391 13.23 32.68 -12.98
N ALA A 392 13.44 31.39 -13.24
CA ALA A 392 14.74 30.74 -13.03
C ALA A 392 15.86 31.33 -13.92
N ARG A 393 15.53 31.67 -15.18
CA ARG A 393 16.48 32.36 -16.09
C ARG A 393 16.77 33.80 -15.67
N HIS A 394 15.83 34.46 -15.00
CA HIS A 394 16.04 35.79 -14.47
C HIS A 394 16.90 35.77 -13.19
N ALA A 395 16.67 34.78 -12.32
CA ALA A 395 17.46 34.55 -11.12
C ALA A 395 18.91 34.13 -11.43
N ALA A 396 19.14 33.39 -12.52
CA ALA A 396 20.50 33.02 -12.96
C ALA A 396 21.27 34.16 -13.66
N ARG A 397 20.65 35.33 -13.84
CA ARG A 397 21.25 36.52 -14.49
C ARG A 397 21.56 37.65 -13.50
N HIS A 398 21.25 37.46 -12.22
CA HIS A 398 21.61 38.32 -11.10
C HIS A 398 22.40 37.51 -10.09
#